data_AF-A0A9E1F4C5-F1
#
_entry.id   AF-A0A9E1F4C5-F1
#
_cell.length_a   1.000
_cell.length_b   1.000
_cell.length_c   1.000
_cell.angle_alpha   90.00
_cell.angle_beta   90.00
_cell.angle_gamma   90.00
#
_symmetry.space_group_name_H-M   'P 1'
#
loop_
_entity.id
_entity.type
_entity.pdbx_description
1 polymer ?
#
loop_
_entity_poly.entity_id
_entity_poly.type
_entity_poly.pdbx_seq_one_letter_code
_entity_poly.pdbx_strand_id
1 'polypeptide(L)'
;MTITLKPIDEGNFLDAFHLQLRDDQTQYVSHPIRSLAQAYVYRNQCQPFGIYADARMVGYVMVIYDYDVPEYDIWHMMIDAAEQGKGYGTAAMKAVLDYIATKPFGDSGHVVLTCHQANIPAMRLYESLGFMHTGNVDDGEEELVLNL
;
A
#
# COMPACT_ATOMS: atom_id res chain seq x y z
N MET A 1 -9.40 5.67 15.43
CA MET A 1 -10.10 5.25 14.20
C MET A 1 -9.63 3.86 13.87
N THR A 2 -10.55 2.92 13.64
CA THR A 2 -10.22 1.52 13.39
C THR A 2 -10.21 1.28 11.89
N ILE A 3 -9.09 0.77 11.36
CA ILE A 3 -8.99 0.32 9.97
C ILE A 3 -8.96 -1.20 9.97
N THR A 4 -9.66 -1.80 9.02
CA THR A 4 -9.57 -3.24 8.74
C THR A 4 -9.12 -3.45 7.31
N LEU A 5 -8.25 -4.44 7.10
CA LEU A 5 -7.85 -4.89 5.78
C LEU A 5 -8.75 -6.06 5.39
N LYS A 6 -9.34 -6.00 4.21
CA LYS A 6 -10.12 -7.12 3.65
C LYS A 6 -9.51 -7.53 2.32
N PRO A 7 -9.18 -8.81 2.12
CA PRO A 7 -8.74 -9.31 0.83
C PRO A 7 -9.72 -8.87 -0.27
N ILE A 8 -9.20 -8.47 -1.42
CA ILE A 8 -10.08 -8.22 -2.56
C ILE A 8 -10.60 -9.54 -3.13
N ASP A 9 -11.92 -9.62 -3.30
CA ASP A 9 -12.64 -10.79 -3.80
C ASP A 9 -13.79 -10.37 -4.75
N GLU A 10 -14.58 -11.34 -5.23
CA GLU A 10 -15.71 -11.07 -6.12
C GLU A 10 -16.78 -10.14 -5.51
N GLY A 11 -16.84 -10.03 -4.18
CA GLY A 11 -17.83 -9.25 -3.47
C GLY A 11 -17.46 -7.78 -3.33
N ASN A 12 -16.17 -7.42 -3.46
CA ASN A 12 -15.70 -6.07 -3.17
C ASN A 12 -14.79 -5.43 -4.24
N PHE A 13 -14.34 -6.16 -5.26
CA PHE A 13 -13.40 -5.60 -6.25
C PHE A 13 -13.96 -4.39 -7.02
N LEU A 14 -15.28 -4.34 -7.25
CA LEU A 14 -15.92 -3.19 -7.91
C LEU A 14 -15.89 -1.93 -7.04
N ASP A 15 -15.91 -2.06 -5.71
CA ASP A 15 -15.78 -0.90 -4.82
C ASP A 15 -14.39 -0.27 -4.96
N ALA A 16 -13.36 -1.09 -5.17
CA ALA A 16 -12.00 -0.59 -5.44
C ALA A 16 -11.91 0.19 -6.76
N PHE A 17 -12.80 -0.07 -7.72
CA PHE A 17 -12.84 0.70 -8.98
C PHE A 17 -13.46 2.08 -8.81
N HIS A 18 -14.28 2.28 -7.77
CA HIS A 18 -14.90 3.57 -7.49
C HIS A 18 -13.98 4.53 -6.72
N LEU A 19 -12.88 4.02 -6.15
CA LEU A 19 -11.89 4.85 -5.46
C LEU A 19 -11.32 5.91 -6.42
N GLN A 20 -11.36 7.16 -5.99
CA GLN A 20 -10.84 8.28 -6.77
C GLN A 20 -9.45 8.66 -6.26
N LEU A 21 -8.47 8.69 -7.17
CA LEU A 21 -7.22 9.39 -6.92
C LEU A 21 -7.47 10.89 -7.06
N ARG A 22 -6.77 11.71 -6.26
CA ARG A 22 -6.75 13.14 -6.55
C ARG A 22 -6.01 13.39 -7.86
N ASP A 23 -6.42 14.43 -8.58
CA ASP A 23 -5.83 14.78 -9.87
C ASP A 23 -4.30 14.90 -9.82
N ASP A 24 -3.76 15.44 -8.72
CA ASP A 24 -2.31 15.61 -8.48
C ASP A 24 -1.55 14.30 -8.23
N GLN A 25 -2.25 13.20 -7.92
CA GLN A 25 -1.68 11.89 -7.62
C GLN A 25 -1.82 10.86 -8.75
N THR A 26 -2.64 11.13 -9.76
CA THR A 26 -2.85 10.23 -10.91
C THR A 26 -1.57 9.90 -11.68
N GLN A 27 -0.56 10.77 -11.59
CA GLN A 27 0.75 10.59 -12.21
C GLN A 27 1.71 9.68 -11.40
N TYR A 28 1.44 9.44 -10.11
CA TYR A 28 2.37 8.74 -9.21
C TYR A 28 1.85 7.37 -8.76
N VAL A 29 0.54 7.14 -8.76
CA VAL A 29 -0.06 5.87 -8.29
C VAL A 29 -0.92 5.29 -9.39
N SER A 30 -0.70 4.00 -9.70
CA SER A 30 -1.53 3.29 -10.67
C SER A 30 -2.94 3.07 -10.12
N HIS A 31 -3.97 3.31 -10.94
CA HIS A 31 -5.36 3.02 -10.56
C HIS A 31 -5.51 1.54 -10.14
N PRO A 32 -6.34 1.22 -9.13
CA PRO A 32 -6.57 -0.15 -8.64
C PRO A 32 -6.85 -1.21 -9.73
N ILE A 33 -7.39 -0.82 -10.90
CA ILE A 33 -7.64 -1.72 -12.03
C ILE A 33 -6.33 -2.37 -12.52
N ARG A 34 -5.27 -1.56 -12.71
CA ARG A 34 -3.95 -2.07 -13.14
C ARG A 34 -3.34 -2.94 -12.05
N SER A 35 -3.48 -2.53 -10.78
CA SER A 35 -2.96 -3.29 -9.65
C SER A 35 -3.65 -4.66 -9.52
N LEU A 36 -4.97 -4.74 -9.69
CA LEU A 36 -5.68 -6.01 -9.63
C LEU A 36 -5.34 -6.94 -10.80
N ALA A 37 -5.12 -6.41 -12.00
CA ALA A 37 -4.59 -7.20 -13.12
C ALA A 37 -3.18 -7.73 -12.81
N GLN A 38 -2.32 -6.92 -12.19
CA GLN A 38 -1.00 -7.35 -11.74
C GLN A 38 -1.10 -8.45 -10.67
N ALA A 39 -1.97 -8.27 -9.66
CA ALA A 39 -2.21 -9.27 -8.62
C ALA A 39 -2.68 -10.61 -9.21
N TYR A 40 -3.50 -10.61 -10.27
CA TYR A 40 -3.90 -11.85 -10.95
C TYR A 40 -2.72 -12.60 -11.60
N VAL A 41 -1.81 -11.85 -12.25
CA VAL A 41 -0.61 -12.41 -12.88
C VAL A 41 0.36 -12.97 -11.83
N TYR A 42 0.56 -12.24 -10.74
CA TYR A 42 1.48 -12.58 -9.64
C TYR A 42 0.77 -13.15 -8.40
N ARG A 43 -0.36 -13.84 -8.58
CA ARG A 43 -1.27 -14.30 -7.52
C ARG A 43 -0.67 -15.19 -6.42
N ASN A 44 0.52 -15.73 -6.65
CA ASN A 44 1.23 -16.54 -5.66
C ASN A 44 2.13 -15.71 -4.72
N GLN A 45 2.31 -14.41 -5.01
CA GLN A 45 3.22 -13.51 -4.31
C GLN A 45 2.53 -12.23 -3.86
N CYS A 46 1.44 -11.83 -4.52
CA CYS A 46 0.71 -10.60 -4.23
C CYS A 46 -0.63 -10.86 -3.53
N GLN A 47 -0.94 -10.06 -2.53
CA GLN A 47 -2.23 -10.02 -1.85
C GLN A 47 -2.79 -8.58 -1.87
N PRO A 48 -3.80 -8.30 -2.70
CA PRO A 48 -4.51 -7.03 -2.68
C PRO A 48 -5.50 -6.97 -1.51
N PHE A 49 -5.62 -5.78 -0.91
CA PHE A 49 -6.53 -5.46 0.17
C PHE A 49 -7.31 -4.18 -0.10
N GLY A 50 -8.61 -4.22 0.19
CA GLY A 50 -9.37 -3.02 0.45
C GLY A 50 -9.10 -2.52 1.87
N ILE A 51 -8.93 -1.20 2.01
CA ILE A 51 -8.77 -0.52 3.29
C ILE A 51 -10.15 -0.05 3.73
N TYR A 52 -10.66 -0.57 4.85
CA TYR A 52 -12.01 -0.28 5.33
C TYR A 52 -12.01 0.53 6.62
N ALA A 53 -12.78 1.61 6.60
CA ALA A 53 -13.25 2.32 7.78
C ALA A 53 -14.69 1.87 8.05
N ASP A 54 -14.89 1.13 9.14
CA ASP A 54 -16.13 0.42 9.44
C ASP A 54 -16.57 -0.48 8.25
N ALA A 55 -17.70 -0.17 7.62
CA ALA A 55 -18.24 -0.93 6.50
C ALA A 55 -17.83 -0.37 5.12
N ARG A 56 -17.15 0.78 5.06
CA ARG A 56 -16.87 1.48 3.80
C ARG A 56 -15.41 1.36 3.40
N MET A 57 -15.16 1.01 2.13
CA MET A 57 -13.82 1.07 1.55
C MET A 57 -13.40 2.53 1.38
N VAL A 58 -12.25 2.88 1.96
CA VAL A 58 -11.66 4.23 1.93
C VAL A 58 -10.31 4.26 1.23
N GLY A 59 -9.81 3.11 0.78
CA GLY A 59 -8.54 2.99 0.11
C GLY A 59 -8.23 1.57 -0.34
N TYR A 60 -7.05 1.40 -0.90
CA TYR A 60 -6.54 0.15 -1.45
C TYR A 60 -5.04 0.04 -1.16
N VAL A 61 -4.55 -1.20 -1.00
CA VAL A 61 -3.12 -1.50 -0.88
C VAL A 61 -2.85 -2.91 -1.37
N MET A 62 -1.66 -3.16 -1.90
CA MET A 62 -1.20 -4.48 -2.27
C MET A 62 0.05 -4.81 -1.46
N VAL A 63 0.02 -5.95 -0.78
CA VAL A 63 1.20 -6.51 -0.09
C VAL A 63 1.79 -7.60 -0.96
N ILE A 64 3.10 -7.60 -1.13
CA ILE A 64 3.83 -8.59 -1.91
C ILE A 64 4.90 -9.20 -1.01
N TYR A 65 5.23 -10.46 -1.26
CA TYR A 65 6.42 -11.08 -0.70
C TYR A 65 7.32 -11.56 -1.83
N ASP A 66 8.53 -11.01 -1.89
CA ASP A 66 9.56 -11.50 -2.78
C ASP A 66 10.22 -12.73 -2.15
N TYR A 67 10.22 -13.85 -2.89
CA TYR A 67 10.79 -15.11 -2.44
C TYR A 67 12.27 -15.29 -2.85
N ASP A 68 12.71 -14.53 -3.87
CA ASP A 68 14.11 -14.51 -4.31
C ASP A 68 14.92 -13.56 -3.42
N VAL A 69 14.32 -12.46 -2.98
CA VAL A 69 14.82 -11.55 -1.95
C VAL A 69 13.83 -11.58 -0.79
N PRO A 70 14.07 -12.33 0.30
CA PRO A 70 13.09 -12.52 1.38
C PRO A 70 12.67 -11.21 2.07
N GLU A 71 11.68 -10.51 1.53
CA GLU A 71 11.18 -9.22 2.01
C GLU A 71 9.72 -8.98 1.62
N TYR A 72 9.08 -8.02 2.31
CA TYR A 72 7.73 -7.60 2.00
C TYR A 72 7.73 -6.27 1.26
N ASP A 73 7.01 -6.18 0.14
CA ASP A 73 6.77 -4.91 -0.53
C ASP A 73 5.35 -4.41 -0.30
N ILE A 74 5.23 -3.09 -0.14
CA ILE A 74 3.93 -2.40 -0.09
C ILE A 74 3.76 -1.58 -1.37
N TRP A 75 2.88 -2.05 -2.25
CA TRP A 75 2.61 -1.42 -3.54
C TRP A 75 1.20 -0.85 -3.62
N HIS A 76 1.04 0.13 -4.51
CA HIS A 76 -0.26 0.72 -4.89
C HIS A 76 -1.09 1.22 -3.71
N MET A 77 -0.45 1.65 -2.62
CA MET A 77 -1.17 2.22 -1.48
C MET A 77 -1.85 3.51 -1.92
N MET A 78 -3.17 3.57 -1.75
CA MET A 78 -3.94 4.79 -1.97
C MET A 78 -5.07 4.94 -0.95
N ILE A 79 -5.41 6.19 -0.66
CA ILE A 79 -6.61 6.58 0.09
C ILE A 79 -7.45 7.43 -0.86
N ASP A 80 -8.75 7.14 -0.90
CA ASP A 80 -9.72 7.88 -1.70
C ASP A 80 -9.59 9.39 -1.45
N ALA A 81 -9.63 10.18 -2.53
CA ALA A 81 -9.46 11.63 -2.50
C ALA A 81 -10.35 12.32 -1.46
N ALA A 82 -11.61 11.91 -1.32
CA ALA A 82 -12.56 12.49 -0.38
C ALA A 82 -12.25 12.12 1.09
N GLU A 83 -11.37 11.14 1.31
CA GLU A 83 -11.00 10.60 2.61
C GLU A 83 -9.60 11.02 3.07
N GLN A 84 -8.81 11.65 2.21
CA GLN A 84 -7.49 12.16 2.59
C GLN A 84 -7.56 13.26 3.66
N GLY A 85 -6.46 13.43 4.39
CA GLY A 85 -6.35 14.42 5.48
C GLY A 85 -7.08 14.04 6.78
N LYS A 86 -7.79 12.90 6.82
CA LYS A 86 -8.53 12.41 7.99
C LYS A 86 -7.75 11.39 8.85
N GLY A 87 -6.49 11.11 8.50
CA GLY A 87 -5.63 10.14 9.19
C GLY A 87 -5.76 8.69 8.70
N TYR A 88 -6.52 8.42 7.63
CA TYR A 88 -6.69 7.06 7.09
C TYR A 88 -5.38 6.45 6.60
N GLY A 89 -4.50 7.22 5.95
CA GLY A 89 -3.20 6.71 5.48
C GLY A 89 -2.34 6.14 6.62
N THR A 90 -2.19 6.89 7.71
CA THR A 90 -1.45 6.42 8.90
C THR A 90 -2.09 5.19 9.53
N ALA A 91 -3.41 5.18 9.68
CA ALA A 91 -4.11 4.03 10.26
C ALA A 91 -4.02 2.79 9.35
N ALA A 92 -4.08 2.97 8.03
CA ALA A 92 -3.95 1.91 7.05
C ALA A 92 -2.56 1.29 7.03
N MET A 93 -1.50 2.11 6.98
CA MET A 93 -0.13 1.59 7.04
C MET A 93 0.12 0.80 8.32
N LYS A 94 -0.37 1.27 9.47
CA LYS A 94 -0.26 0.50 10.72
C LYS A 94 -0.93 -0.87 10.61
N ALA A 95 -2.15 -0.92 10.06
CA ALA A 95 -2.85 -2.19 9.84
C ALA A 95 -2.10 -3.11 8.85
N VAL A 96 -1.43 -2.55 7.84
CA VAL A 96 -0.59 -3.30 6.88
C VAL A 96 0.65 -3.86 7.58
N LEU A 97 1.34 -3.05 8.39
CA LEU A 97 2.51 -3.48 9.14
C LEU A 97 2.15 -4.55 10.18
N ASP A 98 1.02 -4.39 10.88
CA ASP A 98 0.50 -5.40 11.82
C ASP A 98 0.20 -6.72 11.10
N TYR A 99 -0.36 -6.67 9.88
CA TYR A 99 -0.58 -7.84 9.05
C TYR A 99 0.73 -8.49 8.60
N ILE A 100 1.70 -7.70 8.12
CA ILE A 100 3.02 -8.22 7.72
C ILE A 100 3.76 -8.83 8.92
N ALA A 101 3.62 -8.26 10.12
CA ALA A 101 4.23 -8.79 11.33
C ALA A 101 3.75 -10.22 11.69
N THR A 102 2.57 -10.66 11.21
CA THR A 102 2.13 -12.06 11.37
C THR A 102 2.82 -13.03 10.42
N LYS A 103 3.75 -12.56 9.58
CA LYS A 103 4.51 -13.33 8.59
C LYS A 103 3.63 -14.19 7.66
N PRO A 104 2.62 -13.61 6.99
CA PRO A 104 1.64 -14.37 6.21
C PRO A 104 2.24 -15.11 5.00
N PHE A 105 3.38 -14.66 4.48
CA PHE A 105 3.99 -15.19 3.26
C PHE A 105 5.43 -15.70 3.44
N GLY A 106 6.12 -15.25 4.49
CA GLY A 106 7.46 -15.68 4.87
C GLY A 106 8.05 -14.93 6.06
N ASP A 107 9.14 -15.46 6.63
CA ASP A 107 9.78 -14.97 7.85
C ASP A 107 10.82 -13.88 7.54
N SER A 108 10.34 -12.70 7.11
CA SER A 108 11.18 -11.51 6.93
C SER A 108 10.64 -10.34 7.72
N GLY A 109 11.52 -9.61 8.41
CA GLY A 109 11.24 -8.31 9.03
C GLY A 109 11.46 -7.12 8.08
N HIS A 110 12.00 -7.36 6.89
CA HIS A 110 12.33 -6.31 5.93
C HIS A 110 11.07 -5.90 5.15
N VAL A 111 10.70 -4.63 5.21
CA VAL A 111 9.54 -4.06 4.52
C VAL A 111 10.00 -2.90 3.66
N VAL A 112 9.71 -2.97 2.37
CA VAL A 112 10.15 -2.00 1.36
C VAL A 112 8.93 -1.37 0.68
N LEU A 113 9.08 -0.11 0.28
CA LEU A 113 8.15 0.57 -0.62
C LEU A 113 8.91 1.61 -1.43
N THR A 114 8.34 2.01 -2.56
CA THR A 114 8.82 3.17 -3.32
C THR A 114 7.83 4.33 -3.22
N CYS A 115 8.36 5.54 -3.19
CA CYS A 115 7.56 6.76 -3.17
C CYS A 115 8.20 7.85 -4.03
N HIS A 116 7.42 8.42 -4.95
CA HIS A 116 7.89 9.56 -5.73
C HIS A 116 8.32 10.71 -4.82
N GLN A 117 9.50 11.27 -5.07
CA GLN A 117 10.09 12.33 -4.24
C GLN A 117 9.23 13.60 -4.17
N ALA A 118 8.41 13.85 -5.20
CA ALA A 118 7.45 14.96 -5.22
C ALA A 118 6.18 14.69 -4.37
N ASN A 119 5.92 13.45 -3.96
CA ASN A 119 4.77 13.08 -3.12
C ASN A 119 5.07 13.32 -1.63
N ILE A 120 5.35 14.58 -1.29
CA ILE A 120 5.72 15.02 0.06
C ILE A 120 4.76 14.54 1.15
N PRO A 121 3.42 14.51 0.97
CA PRO A 121 2.52 13.98 1.98
C PRO A 121 2.74 12.49 2.29
N ALA A 122 2.99 11.67 1.26
CA ALA A 122 3.26 10.25 1.43
C ALA A 122 4.65 10.01 2.03
N MET A 123 5.67 10.74 1.57
CA MET A 123 7.03 10.67 2.12
C MET A 123 7.04 10.91 3.64
N ARG A 124 6.42 12.03 4.08
CA ARG A 124 6.30 12.36 5.51
C ARG A 124 5.53 11.30 6.31
N LEU A 125 4.51 10.71 5.70
CA LEU A 125 3.76 9.62 6.32
C LEU A 125 4.67 8.42 6.59
N TYR A 126 5.42 7.96 5.58
CA TYR A 126 6.30 6.81 5.72
C TYR A 126 7.44 7.08 6.71
N GLU A 127 8.09 8.24 6.63
CA GLU A 127 9.11 8.68 7.61
C GLU A 127 8.55 8.66 9.04
N SER A 128 7.33 9.18 9.26
CA SER A 128 6.70 9.19 10.59
C SER A 128 6.43 7.79 11.18
N LEU A 129 6.39 6.77 10.33
CA LEU A 129 6.19 5.37 10.71
C LEU A 129 7.53 4.63 10.87
N GLY A 130 8.65 5.31 10.69
CA GLY A 130 10.00 4.77 10.88
C GLY A 130 10.65 4.22 9.61
N PHE A 131 10.03 4.42 8.44
CA PHE A 131 10.70 4.11 7.18
C PHE A 131 11.92 5.03 6.99
N MET A 132 13.01 4.46 6.51
CA MET A 132 14.28 5.14 6.25
C MET A 132 14.58 5.12 4.76
N HIS A 133 15.21 6.18 4.26
CA HIS A 133 15.69 6.27 2.88
C HIS A 133 16.83 5.28 2.66
N THR A 134 16.75 4.48 1.59
CA THR A 134 17.87 3.61 1.19
C THR A 134 18.89 4.35 0.34
N GLY A 135 18.46 5.46 -0.28
CA GLY A 135 19.24 6.23 -1.25
C GLY A 135 19.12 5.71 -2.68
N ASN A 136 18.40 4.60 -2.91
CA ASN A 136 18.07 4.11 -4.24
C ASN A 136 16.91 4.93 -4.80
N VAL A 137 17.12 5.53 -5.98
CA VAL A 137 16.12 6.35 -6.67
C VAL A 137 16.10 5.93 -8.14
N ASP A 138 14.92 5.60 -8.67
CA ASP A 138 14.69 5.29 -10.08
C ASP A 138 13.49 6.08 -10.60
N ASP A 139 13.67 6.81 -11.70
CA ASP A 139 12.66 7.71 -12.29
C ASP A 139 11.92 8.63 -11.28
N GLY A 140 12.64 9.09 -10.24
CA GLY A 140 12.08 9.95 -9.19
C GLY A 140 11.29 9.20 -8.10
N GLU A 141 11.12 7.89 -8.23
CA GLU A 141 10.66 6.99 -7.16
C GLU A 141 11.83 6.65 -6.24
N GLU A 142 11.72 7.02 -4.97
CA GLU A 142 12.72 6.72 -3.96
C GLU A 142 12.30 5.53 -3.11
N GLU A 143 13.23 4.61 -2.89
CA GLU A 143 13.03 3.43 -2.07
C GLU A 143 13.20 3.74 -0.58
N LEU A 144 12.27 3.22 0.20
CA LEU A 144 12.16 3.38 1.63
C LEU A 144 12.06 2.00 2.30
N VAL A 145 12.74 1.85 3.43
CA VAL A 145 12.83 0.58 4.16
C VAL A 145 12.45 0.71 5.63
N LEU A 146 11.75 -0.29 6.15
CA LEU A 146 11.47 -0.47 7.57
C LEU A 146 11.85 -1.90 7.98
N ASN A 147 12.46 -2.03 9.17
CA ASN A 147 12.69 -3.33 9.81
C ASN A 147 11.71 -3.51 10.98
N LEU A 148 10.85 -4.52 10.89
CA LEU A 148 9.84 -4.90 11.89
C LEU A 148 10.39 -5.81 12.99
#